data_AF-A0A8T3VDB4-F1
#
_entry.id   AF-A0A8T3VDB4-F1
#
_cell.length_a   1.000
_cell.length_b   1.000
_cell.length_c   1.000
_cell.angle_alpha   90.00
_cell.angle_beta   90.00
_cell.angle_gamma   90.00
#
_symmetry.space_group_name_H-M   'P 1'
#
loop_
_entity.id
_entity.type
_entity.pdbx_description
1 polymer ?
#
loop_
_entity_poly.entity_id
_entity_poly.type
_entity_poly.pdbx_seq_one_letter_code
_entity_poly.pdbx_strand_id
1 'polypeptide(L)'
;MDVYETIKNIRSFCDNYIDPDLVATIIEKNNFMGKNNIAELDEYGFSDDDTYEDRFMKVLKKENLFISCGMLNFIPIINECDIFSLNDDTIQITQEEFDENCDEQEVFFGILIEKDSSEYQIGIIDLCNCKVGSSFRPVKKSDSGFYKKLDEIISEMIIS
;
A
#
# COMPACT_ATOMS: atom_id res chain seq x y z
N MET A 1 -10.15 1.24 13.21
CA MET A 1 -10.65 0.97 11.84
C MET A 1 -11.29 -0.41 11.80
N ASP A 2 -12.41 -0.57 11.08
CA ASP A 2 -12.89 -1.91 10.68
C ASP A 2 -11.97 -2.42 9.58
N VAL A 3 -10.99 -3.24 9.98
CA VAL A 3 -9.94 -3.73 9.07
C VAL A 3 -10.55 -4.55 7.94
N TYR A 4 -11.54 -5.38 8.24
CA TYR A 4 -12.17 -6.29 7.27
C TYR A 4 -12.91 -5.50 6.19
N GLU A 5 -13.78 -4.57 6.60
CA GLU A 5 -14.51 -3.74 5.63
C GLU A 5 -13.58 -2.75 4.91
N THR A 6 -12.50 -2.30 5.55
CA THR A 6 -11.50 -1.44 4.90
C THR A 6 -10.75 -2.16 3.78
N ILE A 7 -10.20 -3.36 4.01
CA ILE A 7 -9.48 -4.09 2.95
C ILE A 7 -10.42 -4.41 1.77
N LYS A 8 -11.67 -4.76 2.07
CA LYS A 8 -12.71 -4.98 1.07
C LYS A 8 -13.02 -3.73 0.26
N ASN A 9 -13.11 -2.58 0.93
CA ASN A 9 -13.31 -1.28 0.30
C ASN A 9 -12.13 -0.93 -0.62
N ILE A 10 -10.89 -1.01 -0.12
CA ILE A 10 -9.67 -0.75 -0.91
C ILE A 10 -9.60 -1.68 -2.14
N ARG A 11 -9.90 -2.97 -1.98
CA ARG A 11 -9.96 -3.91 -3.12
C ARG A 11 -11.02 -3.52 -4.16
N SER A 12 -12.11 -2.88 -3.75
CA SER A 12 -13.14 -2.41 -4.68
C SER A 12 -12.72 -1.17 -5.49
N PHE A 13 -11.72 -0.41 -5.01
CA PHE A 13 -11.08 0.69 -5.73
C PHE A 13 -9.96 0.21 -6.65
N CYS A 14 -9.50 -1.04 -6.53
CA CYS A 14 -8.52 -1.61 -7.44
C CYS A 14 -9.09 -1.68 -8.86
N ASP A 15 -8.28 -1.31 -9.84
CA ASP A 15 -8.63 -1.30 -11.25
C ASP A 15 -7.70 -2.23 -12.05
N ASN A 16 -7.55 -1.98 -13.36
CA ASN A 16 -6.72 -2.83 -14.21
C ASN A 16 -5.21 -2.77 -13.90
N TYR A 17 -4.76 -1.87 -13.02
CA TYR A 17 -3.34 -1.63 -12.74
C TYR A 17 -2.87 -2.18 -11.40
N ILE A 18 -3.78 -2.35 -10.43
CA ILE A 18 -3.50 -2.98 -9.14
C ILE A 18 -4.32 -4.27 -9.08
N ASP A 19 -3.63 -5.41 -9.10
CA ASP A 19 -4.30 -6.69 -8.87
C ASP A 19 -4.89 -6.69 -7.44
N PRO A 20 -6.22 -6.82 -7.27
CA PRO A 20 -6.85 -6.82 -5.95
C PRO A 20 -6.36 -7.96 -5.05
N ASP A 21 -5.72 -9.00 -5.60
CA ASP A 21 -5.14 -10.09 -4.81
C ASP A 21 -3.69 -9.80 -4.36
N LEU A 22 -3.03 -8.78 -4.96
CA LEU A 22 -1.66 -8.36 -4.63
C LEU A 22 -1.58 -7.05 -3.83
N VAL A 23 -2.74 -6.52 -3.40
CA VAL A 23 -2.82 -5.22 -2.72
C VAL A 23 -2.13 -5.20 -1.35
N ALA A 24 -2.01 -6.37 -0.70
CA ALA A 24 -1.42 -6.50 0.63
C ALA A 24 -0.05 -7.18 0.59
N THR A 25 0.92 -6.59 1.28
CA THR A 25 2.29 -7.13 1.42
C THR A 25 2.66 -7.31 2.88
N ILE A 26 3.23 -8.46 3.22
CA ILE A 26 3.83 -8.68 4.55
C ILE A 26 5.00 -7.73 4.74
N ILE A 27 5.03 -7.04 5.87
CA ILE A 27 6.19 -6.26 6.31
C ILE A 27 6.86 -7.01 7.47
N GLU A 28 8.08 -7.46 7.23
CA GLU A 28 8.89 -8.15 8.23
C GLU A 28 9.28 -7.19 9.38
N LYS A 29 9.71 -7.75 10.52
CA LYS A 29 10.05 -6.97 11.74
C LYS A 29 11.15 -5.91 11.55
N ASN A 30 11.97 -6.05 10.52
CA ASN A 30 13.02 -5.11 10.13
C ASN A 30 12.52 -4.06 9.11
N ASN A 31 11.20 -3.98 8.89
CA ASN A 31 10.51 -3.17 7.89
C ASN A 31 10.71 -3.59 6.44
N PHE A 32 11.36 -4.71 6.15
CA PHE A 32 11.53 -5.17 4.77
C PHE A 32 10.27 -5.84 4.23
N MET A 33 10.08 -5.76 2.93
CA MET A 33 8.97 -6.41 2.25
C MET A 33 9.18 -7.92 2.22
N GLY A 34 8.16 -8.65 2.69
CA GLY A 34 8.03 -10.09 2.58
C GLY A 34 7.16 -10.47 1.39
N LYS A 35 6.36 -11.53 1.56
CA LYS A 35 5.46 -12.02 0.51
C LYS A 35 4.25 -11.08 0.32
N ASN A 36 3.82 -10.91 -0.93
CA ASN A 36 2.68 -10.06 -1.32
C ASN A 36 1.52 -10.82 -1.95
N ASN A 37 1.67 -12.12 -2.22
CA ASN A 37 0.57 -12.96 -2.67
C ASN A 37 -0.09 -13.65 -1.48
N ILE A 38 -1.04 -12.97 -0.84
CA ILE A 38 -1.77 -13.49 0.34
C ILE A 38 -2.47 -14.81 0.03
N ALA A 39 -2.95 -15.00 -1.20
CA ALA A 39 -3.70 -16.18 -1.59
C ALA A 39 -2.85 -17.47 -1.58
N GLU A 40 -1.53 -17.36 -1.70
CA GLU A 40 -0.57 -18.48 -1.77
C GLU A 40 0.13 -18.78 -0.42
N LEU A 41 -0.33 -18.18 0.68
CA LEU A 41 0.27 -18.35 2.00
C LEU A 41 -0.37 -19.49 2.81
N ASP A 42 -0.25 -20.73 2.32
CA ASP A 42 -0.91 -21.90 2.92
C ASP A 42 -0.54 -22.12 4.41
N GLU A 43 0.62 -21.60 4.87
CA GLU A 43 1.07 -21.70 6.26
C GLU A 43 0.19 -20.96 7.30
N TYR A 44 -0.80 -20.18 6.85
CA TYR A 44 -1.71 -19.43 7.72
C TYR A 44 -3.05 -20.12 8.01
N GLY A 45 -3.23 -21.36 7.56
CA GLY A 45 -4.40 -22.18 7.91
C GLY A 45 -5.66 -21.73 7.19
N PHE A 46 -5.54 -21.51 5.88
CA PHE A 46 -6.67 -21.16 5.02
C PHE A 46 -7.63 -22.33 4.84
N SER A 47 -8.90 -22.01 4.68
CA SER A 47 -9.96 -22.89 4.22
C SER A 47 -10.26 -22.58 2.76
N ASP A 48 -10.76 -23.57 2.02
CA ASP A 48 -11.18 -23.38 0.62
C ASP A 48 -12.30 -22.33 0.49
N ASP A 49 -13.11 -22.18 1.54
CA ASP A 49 -14.22 -21.21 1.62
C ASP A 49 -13.78 -19.80 2.06
N ASP A 50 -12.51 -19.61 2.46
CA ASP A 50 -12.06 -18.29 2.92
C ASP A 50 -12.00 -17.30 1.75
N THR A 51 -12.65 -16.15 1.95
CA THR A 51 -12.48 -14.98 1.08
C THR A 51 -11.07 -14.40 1.22
N TYR A 52 -10.70 -13.48 0.33
CA TYR A 52 -9.43 -12.77 0.47
C TYR A 52 -9.33 -12.04 1.82
N GLU A 53 -10.41 -11.40 2.25
CA GLU A 53 -10.50 -10.68 3.50
C GLU A 53 -10.35 -11.61 4.70
N ASP A 54 -10.94 -12.81 4.65
CA ASP A 54 -10.72 -13.84 5.68
C ASP A 54 -9.25 -14.26 5.76
N ARG A 55 -8.60 -14.48 4.60
CA ARG A 55 -7.17 -14.81 4.52
C ARG A 55 -6.31 -13.68 5.06
N PHE A 56 -6.60 -12.44 4.66
CA PHE A 56 -5.94 -11.22 5.15
C PHE A 56 -6.01 -11.15 6.68
N MET A 57 -7.19 -11.33 7.26
CA MET A 57 -7.38 -11.29 8.71
C MET A 57 -6.64 -12.43 9.44
N LYS A 58 -6.48 -13.60 8.81
CA LYS A 58 -5.67 -14.71 9.37
C LYS A 58 -4.17 -14.40 9.34
N VAL A 59 -3.68 -13.73 8.29
CA VAL A 59 -2.29 -13.29 8.19
C VAL A 59 -2.01 -12.17 9.17
N LEU A 60 -2.90 -11.17 9.30
CA LEU A 60 -2.75 -10.03 10.21
C LEU A 60 -2.65 -10.44 11.69
N LYS A 61 -3.18 -11.61 12.08
CA LYS A 61 -2.99 -12.15 13.44
C LYS A 61 -1.54 -12.57 13.75
N LYS A 62 -0.68 -12.61 12.74
CA LYS A 62 0.69 -13.12 12.86
C LYS A 62 1.72 -12.13 12.34
N GLU A 63 1.40 -11.42 11.25
CA GLU A 63 2.30 -10.54 10.51
C GLU A 63 1.78 -9.12 10.40
N ASN A 64 2.69 -8.17 10.21
CA ASN A 64 2.32 -6.81 9.84
C ASN A 64 2.01 -6.77 8.34
N LEU A 65 0.98 -6.02 7.96
CA LEU A 65 0.55 -5.92 6.56
C LEU A 65 0.54 -4.47 6.10
N PHE A 66 1.23 -4.21 5.00
CA PHE A 66 1.08 -2.99 4.23
C PHE A 66 -0.01 -3.19 3.18
N ILE A 67 -0.98 -2.29 3.11
CA ILE A 67 -2.01 -2.25 2.08
C ILE A 67 -1.70 -1.07 1.17
N SER A 68 -1.50 -1.36 -0.12
CA SER A 68 -1.28 -0.35 -1.13
C SER A 68 -2.58 0.42 -1.42
N CYS A 69 -2.50 1.75 -1.41
CA CYS A 69 -3.63 2.64 -1.73
C CYS A 69 -3.42 3.39 -3.05
N GLY A 70 -2.19 3.45 -3.58
CA GLY A 70 -1.89 4.11 -4.84
C GLY A 70 -0.39 4.30 -5.08
N MET A 71 -0.05 4.97 -6.17
CA MET A 71 1.33 5.28 -6.57
C MET A 71 1.64 6.77 -6.43
N LEU A 72 2.87 7.08 -6.06
CA LEU A 72 3.43 8.43 -6.17
C LEU A 72 4.08 8.55 -7.55
N ASN A 73 3.70 9.56 -8.34
CA ASN A 73 4.29 9.82 -9.64
C ASN A 73 4.94 11.21 -9.67
N PHE A 74 6.11 11.29 -10.31
CA PHE A 74 6.84 12.54 -10.53
C PHE A 74 6.70 12.95 -12.01
N ILE A 75 6.19 14.15 -12.30
CA ILE A 75 5.93 14.63 -13.68
C ILE A 75 6.81 15.85 -13.98
N PRO A 76 7.58 15.84 -15.10
CA PRO A 76 7.04 16.34 -16.37
C PRO A 76 7.02 15.25 -17.44
N ILE A 77 5.83 15.01 -18.02
CA ILE A 77 5.57 14.07 -19.11
C ILE A 77 6.60 14.31 -20.23
N ILE A 78 7.38 13.28 -20.55
CA ILE A 78 7.59 12.68 -21.87
C ILE A 78 8.49 11.47 -21.63
N ASN A 79 7.89 10.29 -21.48
CA ASN A 79 8.49 9.05 -21.92
C ASN A 79 7.37 8.25 -22.58
N GLU A 80 7.57 7.78 -23.81
CA GLU A 80 6.57 7.11 -24.66
C GLU A 80 6.09 5.73 -24.13
N CYS A 81 6.19 5.50 -22.82
CA CYS A 81 5.67 4.35 -22.08
C CYS A 81 4.65 4.84 -21.04
N ASP A 82 3.66 5.62 -21.48
CA ASP A 82 2.77 6.34 -20.57
C ASP A 82 1.55 5.49 -20.14
N ILE A 83 1.48 5.21 -18.84
CA ILE A 83 0.29 4.80 -18.10
C ILE A 83 -0.45 6.10 -17.70
N PHE A 84 -1.62 6.35 -18.29
CA PHE A 84 -2.51 7.43 -17.87
C PHE A 84 -3.90 6.85 -17.56
N SER A 85 -4.33 6.96 -16.30
CA SER A 85 -5.73 6.78 -15.90
C SER A 85 -6.52 8.05 -16.19
N LEU A 86 -7.81 7.92 -16.54
CA LEU A 86 -8.72 9.05 -16.75
C LEU A 86 -9.36 9.58 -15.45
N ASN A 87 -9.18 8.86 -14.33
CA ASN A 87 -9.49 9.30 -12.96
C ASN A 87 -8.22 9.13 -12.11
N ASP A 88 -7.21 9.94 -12.40
CA ASP A 88 -5.86 9.78 -11.88
C ASP A 88 -5.77 10.33 -10.44
N ASP A 89 -6.04 9.50 -9.42
CA ASP A 89 -5.76 9.81 -8.00
C ASP A 89 -4.24 9.84 -7.70
N THR A 90 -3.42 9.78 -8.75
CA THR A 90 -1.97 9.95 -8.71
C THR A 90 -1.61 11.31 -8.13
N ILE A 91 -0.95 11.28 -6.97
CA ILE A 91 -0.44 12.51 -6.35
C ILE A 91 0.76 13.00 -7.15
N GLN A 92 0.61 14.18 -7.76
CA GLN A 92 1.73 14.94 -8.28
C GLN A 92 2.48 15.61 -7.11
N ILE A 93 3.75 15.26 -6.96
CA ILE A 93 4.68 15.82 -5.98
C ILE A 93 5.76 16.67 -6.66
N THR A 94 6.28 17.66 -5.94
CA THR A 94 7.40 18.51 -6.40
C THR A 94 8.73 17.75 -6.39
N GLN A 95 9.77 18.28 -7.05
CA GLN A 95 11.11 17.65 -7.03
C GLN A 95 11.71 17.64 -5.62
N GLU A 96 11.48 18.69 -4.83
CA GLU A 96 11.94 18.77 -3.43
C GLU A 96 11.25 17.70 -2.58
N GLU A 97 9.93 17.54 -2.71
CA GLU A 97 9.20 16.47 -2.03
C GLU A 97 9.62 15.08 -2.52
N PHE A 98 9.95 14.93 -3.80
CA PHE A 98 10.51 13.70 -4.36
C PHE A 98 11.88 13.39 -3.76
N ASP A 99 12.83 14.33 -3.78
CA ASP A 99 14.19 14.12 -3.27
C ASP A 99 14.21 13.85 -1.75
N GLU A 100 13.28 14.44 -1.01
CA GLU A 100 13.16 14.25 0.44
C GLU A 100 12.51 12.92 0.83
N ASN A 101 11.54 12.44 0.04
CA ASN A 101 10.64 11.36 0.45
C ASN A 101 10.70 10.13 -0.45
N CYS A 102 11.23 10.24 -1.68
CA CYS A 102 11.20 9.21 -2.71
C CYS A 102 12.63 8.87 -3.17
N ASP A 103 12.84 7.61 -3.58
CA ASP A 103 14.01 7.21 -4.36
C ASP A 103 13.56 7.12 -5.83
N GLU A 104 14.48 7.11 -6.82
CA GLU A 104 14.20 7.04 -8.28
C GLU A 104 13.33 5.86 -8.77
N GLN A 105 12.80 5.03 -7.87
CA GLN A 105 12.00 3.83 -8.14
C GLN A 105 10.50 4.11 -8.00
N GLU A 106 9.65 3.27 -8.58
CA GLU A 106 8.19 3.35 -8.39
C GLU A 106 7.85 3.21 -6.90
N VAL A 107 7.26 4.26 -6.32
CA VAL A 107 6.91 4.33 -4.90
C VAL A 107 5.40 4.21 -4.76
N PHE A 108 4.95 3.19 -4.01
CA PHE A 108 3.55 3.08 -3.61
C PHE A 108 3.36 3.72 -2.25
N PHE A 109 2.21 4.36 -2.05
CA PHE A 109 1.77 4.82 -0.74
C PHE A 109 0.60 3.98 -0.25
N GLY A 110 0.43 3.95 1.06
CA GLY A 110 -0.64 3.18 1.68
C GLY A 110 -0.53 3.16 3.18
N ILE A 111 -1.09 2.12 3.78
CA ILE A 111 -1.18 1.98 5.23
C ILE A 111 -0.50 0.71 5.71
N LEU A 112 0.29 0.81 6.78
CA LEU A 112 0.79 -0.33 7.54
C LEU A 112 -0.13 -0.59 8.73
N ILE A 113 -0.63 -1.82 8.84
CA ILE A 113 -1.33 -2.31 10.02
C ILE A 113 -0.41 -3.32 10.71
N GLU A 114 -0.08 -3.03 11.97
CA GLU A 114 0.69 -3.99 12.77
C GLU A 114 -0.17 -5.21 13.12
N LYS A 115 0.49 -6.35 13.31
CA LYS A 115 -0.18 -7.57 13.71
C LYS A 115 -1.06 -7.37 14.95
N ASP A 116 -2.22 -8.02 14.95
CA ASP A 116 -3.23 -7.89 16.02
C ASP A 116 -3.68 -6.43 16.31
N SER A 117 -3.52 -5.51 15.35
CA SER A 117 -3.93 -4.10 15.47
C SER A 117 -5.09 -3.73 14.55
N SER A 118 -5.80 -2.67 14.92
CA SER A 118 -6.77 -1.95 14.09
C SER A 118 -6.36 -0.50 13.81
N GLU A 119 -5.17 -0.11 14.30
CA GLU A 119 -4.54 1.18 14.05
C GLU A 119 -3.59 1.04 12.86
N TYR A 120 -3.45 2.12 12.10
CA TYR A 120 -2.60 2.13 10.92
C TYR A 120 -1.63 3.30 10.90
N GLN A 121 -0.55 3.13 10.16
CA GLN A 121 0.43 4.17 9.87
C GLN A 121 0.52 4.41 8.36
N ILE A 122 0.41 5.67 7.94
CA ILE A 122 0.65 6.04 6.54
C ILE A 122 2.14 5.93 6.23
N GLY A 123 2.46 5.28 5.12
CA GLY A 123 3.83 5.14 4.67
C GLY A 123 3.92 4.81 3.19
N ILE A 124 5.15 4.55 2.76
CA ILE A 124 5.49 4.22 1.39
C ILE A 124 6.35 2.96 1.32
N ILE A 125 6.27 2.27 0.18
CA ILE A 125 7.12 1.13 -0.17
C ILE A 125 7.66 1.29 -1.60
N ASP A 126 8.85 0.73 -1.86
CA ASP A 126 9.46 0.72 -3.20
C ASP A 126 9.18 -0.61 -3.88
N LEU A 127 8.44 -0.62 -4.99
CA LEU A 127 8.04 -1.87 -5.66
C LEU A 127 8.96 -2.14 -6.87
N CYS A 128 10.21 -2.50 -6.59
CA CYS A 128 10.99 -3.33 -7.51
C CYS A 128 10.96 -4.76 -6.97
N ASN A 129 10.23 -5.65 -7.65
CA ASN A 129 10.20 -7.11 -7.48
C ASN A 129 11.58 -7.81 -7.53
N CYS A 130 12.65 -7.03 -7.52
CA CYS A 130 14.02 -7.39 -7.85
C CYS A 130 15.04 -7.04 -6.77
N LYS A 131 14.68 -6.27 -5.71
CA LYS A 131 15.67 -5.81 -4.73
C LYS A 131 15.41 -6.33 -3.33
N VAL A 132 16.44 -6.98 -2.78
CA VAL A 132 16.68 -7.36 -1.38
C VAL A 132 16.71 -6.13 -0.43
N GLY A 133 16.24 -4.97 -0.88
CA GLY A 133 16.37 -3.66 -0.23
C GLY A 133 15.05 -2.94 0.04
N SER A 134 13.93 -3.39 -0.54
CA SER A 134 12.64 -2.67 -0.40
C SER A 134 12.12 -2.77 1.02
N SER A 135 11.76 -1.62 1.60
CA SER A 135 11.29 -1.53 2.97
C SER A 135 10.19 -0.48 3.13
N PHE A 136 9.32 -0.69 4.11
CA PHE A 136 8.35 0.28 4.55
C PHE A 136 9.04 1.49 5.16
N ARG A 137 8.69 2.67 4.64
CA ARG A 137 9.14 3.96 5.17
C ARG A 137 7.93 4.74 5.67
N PRO A 138 7.85 5.05 6.97
CA PRO A 138 6.74 5.82 7.49
C PRO A 138 6.79 7.27 7.02
N VAL A 139 5.66 7.81 6.57
CA VAL A 139 5.54 9.24 6.30
C VAL A 139 5.23 9.95 7.62
N LYS A 140 6.05 10.95 7.98
CA LYS A 140 5.88 11.68 9.23
C LYS A 140 4.59 12.49 9.18
N LYS A 141 3.72 12.27 10.18
CA LYS A 141 2.57 13.14 10.43
C LYS A 141 3.05 14.56 10.61
N SER A 142 2.70 15.42 9.68
CA SER A 142 3.11 16.82 9.63
C SER A 142 2.06 17.65 8.94
N ASP A 143 2.14 18.96 9.10
CA ASP A 143 1.27 19.92 8.40
C ASP A 143 1.65 20.12 6.92
N SER A 144 2.61 19.34 6.40
CA SER A 144 3.05 19.42 5.01
C SER A 144 1.92 19.09 4.04
N GLY A 145 1.99 19.66 2.83
CA GLY A 145 1.02 19.37 1.78
C GLY A 145 0.99 17.89 1.41
N PHE A 146 2.14 17.23 1.43
CA PHE A 146 2.27 15.81 1.10
C PHE A 146 1.49 14.90 2.06
N TYR A 147 1.71 15.00 3.38
CA TYR A 147 1.00 14.15 4.34
C TYR A 147 -0.51 14.40 4.30
N LYS A 148 -0.95 15.65 4.17
CA LYS A 148 -2.37 16.00 4.09
C LYS A 148 -3.06 15.37 2.89
N LYS A 149 -2.44 15.42 1.70
CA LYS A 149 -2.97 14.77 0.50
C LYS A 149 -3.11 13.26 0.68
N LEU A 150 -2.09 12.61 1.26
CA LEU A 150 -2.15 11.17 1.54
C LEU A 150 -3.28 10.85 2.52
N ASP A 151 -3.41 11.63 3.60
CA ASP A 151 -4.44 11.46 4.62
C ASP A 151 -5.84 11.65 4.02
N GLU A 152 -6.04 12.66 3.17
CA GLU A 152 -7.29 12.91 2.45
C GLU A 152 -7.71 11.68 1.61
N ILE A 153 -6.83 11.19 0.73
CA ILE A 153 -7.12 10.02 -0.12
C ILE A 153 -7.38 8.77 0.72
N ILE A 154 -6.50 8.48 1.69
CA ILE A 154 -6.61 7.28 2.52
C ILE A 154 -7.90 7.33 3.36
N SER A 155 -8.29 8.50 3.86
CA SER A 155 -9.48 8.64 4.70
C SER A 155 -10.79 8.26 3.98
N GLU A 156 -10.85 8.41 2.66
CA GLU A 156 -11.99 7.97 1.85
C GLU A 156 -12.06 6.45 1.71
N MET A 157 -10.91 5.78 1.87
CA MET A 157 -10.78 4.33 1.79
C MET A 157 -10.99 3.63 3.14
N ILE A 158 -10.75 4.32 4.26
CA ILE A 158 -10.86 3.77 5.62
C ILE A 158 -12.33 3.65 6.05
N ILE A 159 -12.73 2.45 6.50
CA ILE A 159 -14.04 2.20 7.13
C ILE A 159 -13.89 2.16 8.65
N SER A 160 -14.71 2.93 9.39
CA SER A 160 -14.63 3.08 10.85
C SER A 160 -15.57 2.15 11.61
#